data_AF-A0A9P2TBP9-F1
#
_entry.id   AF-A0A9P2TBP9-F1
#
_cell.length_a   1.000
_cell.length_b   1.000
_cell.length_c   1.000
_cell.angle_alpha   90.00
_cell.angle_beta   90.00
_cell.angle_gamma   90.00
#
_symmetry.space_group_name_H-M   'P 1'
#
loop_
_entity.id
_entity.type
_entity.pdbx_description
1 polymer ?
#
loop_
_entity_poly.entity_id
_entity_poly.type
_entity_poly.pdbx_seq_one_letter_code
_entity_poly.pdbx_strand_id
1 'polypeptide(L)'
;MVTYEQALAIADAWLNGSAPPGQRREVRTHEFDLGWVVWAVPAAVTHDPLPGSSPPDDVGSPYGVVDRHTGELSTWPSTSLEEVVRMYRDKHSGTHFPHPYDPSLPPIVGPGNTVVFTYRDAGGDEMSLSRSSGPGLPPPEIQVWTELRWMGVRPEDVIAIHSDLYPADLPGGYRGQFLRTTFADADLSCSHDYGPTRVVRAQGMAALLDHAEAAHRLSGTPPLPRPNRIPFPAAHHDGSPLADDVLDQLLADTRLPVQRYDADAVAESGLPEATHDALTRFGLPSLIPHFFVADPPHQPPAGGLFCDAATHLHARGTPASDPTLAATLGEYVRIGSDGGSVVAVRRAEPDAGTVWAIDMRSGATRYINRSVADFSHCLVVLAYTLPKMRGQDPYAAGQTVAKFQETLAGIDGSVFADPEHWWAVIVEQMWDGLL
;
A
#
# COMPACT_ATOMS: atom_id res chain seq x y z
N MET A 1 7.45 13.27 -10.29
CA MET A 1 5.99 13.54 -10.26
C MET A 1 5.72 14.91 -10.84
N VAL A 2 4.78 14.97 -11.77
CA VAL A 2 4.29 16.19 -12.40
C VAL A 2 3.39 16.92 -11.41
N THR A 3 3.54 18.23 -11.30
CA THR A 3 2.66 19.09 -10.49
C THR A 3 1.41 19.48 -11.26
N TYR A 4 0.36 19.93 -10.57
CA TYR A 4 -0.83 20.47 -11.22
C TYR A 4 -0.51 21.59 -12.22
N GLU A 5 0.40 22.51 -11.85
CA GLU A 5 0.84 23.61 -12.72
C GLU A 5 1.58 23.11 -13.97
N GLN A 6 2.42 22.07 -13.83
CA GLN A 6 3.09 21.45 -14.97
C GLN A 6 2.10 20.71 -15.88
N ALA A 7 1.13 19.99 -15.30
CA ALA A 7 0.09 19.31 -16.07
C ALA A 7 -0.79 20.31 -16.84
N LEU A 8 -1.12 21.45 -16.22
CA LEU A 8 -1.85 22.54 -16.87
C LEU A 8 -1.03 23.17 -18.00
N ALA A 9 0.27 23.39 -17.80
CA ALA A 9 1.17 23.91 -18.83
C ALA A 9 1.32 22.95 -20.03
N ILE A 10 1.41 21.64 -19.77
CA ILE A 10 1.44 20.60 -20.82
C ILE A 10 0.11 20.59 -21.59
N ALA A 11 -1.02 20.66 -20.88
CA ALA A 11 -2.34 20.68 -21.48
C ALA A 11 -2.59 21.95 -22.32
N ASP A 12 -2.17 23.10 -21.83
CA ASP A 12 -2.28 24.39 -22.52
C ASP A 12 -1.37 24.44 -23.77
N ALA A 13 -0.15 23.92 -23.68
CA ALA A 13 0.72 23.78 -24.85
C ALA A 13 0.13 22.83 -25.91
N TRP A 14 -0.54 21.75 -25.49
CA TRP A 14 -1.18 20.81 -26.42
C TRP A 14 -2.45 21.38 -27.06
N LEU A 15 -3.33 21.99 -26.28
CA LEU A 15 -4.64 22.47 -26.76
C LEU A 15 -4.56 23.79 -27.52
N ASN A 16 -3.66 24.70 -27.09
CA ASN A 16 -3.58 26.06 -27.61
C ASN A 16 -2.31 26.32 -28.44
N GLY A 17 -1.28 25.48 -28.34
CA GLY A 17 -0.03 25.66 -29.07
C GLY A 17 0.54 27.07 -28.89
N SER A 18 0.80 27.77 -30.01
CA SER A 18 1.26 29.17 -30.04
C SER A 18 0.14 30.18 -30.37
N ALA A 19 -1.13 29.84 -30.13
CA ALA A 19 -2.26 30.70 -30.48
C ALA A 19 -2.21 32.06 -29.73
N PRO A 20 -2.57 33.17 -30.40
CA PRO A 20 -2.64 34.49 -29.76
C PRO A 20 -3.64 34.51 -28.60
N PRO A 21 -3.47 35.37 -27.58
CA PRO A 21 -4.31 35.38 -26.36
C PRO A 21 -5.83 35.43 -26.60
N GLY A 22 -6.29 36.05 -27.69
CA GLY A 22 -7.72 36.14 -28.04
C GLY A 22 -8.32 34.90 -28.74
N GLN A 23 -7.50 33.90 -29.07
CA GLN A 23 -7.92 32.65 -29.73
C GLN A 23 -7.61 31.40 -28.89
N ARG A 24 -7.06 31.57 -27.67
CA ARG A 24 -6.79 30.47 -26.75
C ARG A 24 -8.11 29.95 -26.18
N ARG A 25 -8.28 28.63 -26.21
CA ARG A 25 -9.39 27.92 -25.58
C ARG A 25 -9.11 27.73 -24.09
N GLU A 26 -10.14 27.89 -23.27
CA GLU A 26 -10.05 27.60 -21.83
C GLU A 26 -9.76 26.10 -21.63
N VAL A 27 -8.71 25.78 -20.88
CA VAL A 27 -8.34 24.40 -20.55
C VAL A 27 -9.00 24.02 -19.23
N ARG A 28 -9.71 22.90 -19.21
CA ARG A 28 -10.22 22.27 -17.99
C ARG A 28 -9.47 20.98 -17.70
N THR A 29 -9.39 20.68 -16.41
CA THR A 29 -8.65 19.55 -15.88
C THR A 29 -9.50 18.80 -14.87
N HIS A 30 -9.41 17.47 -14.87
CA HIS A 30 -9.93 16.62 -13.81
C HIS A 30 -8.84 15.68 -13.34
N GLU A 31 -8.58 15.74 -12.04
CA GLU A 31 -7.56 14.95 -11.39
C GLU A 31 -8.08 13.57 -11.01
N PHE A 32 -7.27 12.53 -11.24
CA PHE A 32 -7.54 11.18 -10.77
C PHE A 32 -6.23 10.54 -10.29
N ASP A 33 -6.28 9.29 -9.84
CA ASP A 33 -5.18 8.57 -9.19
C ASP A 33 -3.90 8.47 -10.06
N LEU A 34 -4.03 8.34 -11.38
CA LEU A 34 -2.89 8.17 -12.29
C LEU A 34 -2.47 9.44 -13.06
N GLY A 35 -3.20 10.55 -12.94
CA GLY A 35 -2.94 11.73 -13.80
C GLY A 35 -4.02 12.80 -13.78
N TRP A 36 -4.02 13.61 -14.84
CA TRP A 36 -5.06 14.61 -15.12
C TRP A 36 -5.66 14.37 -16.49
N VAL A 37 -6.98 14.22 -16.54
CA VAL A 37 -7.73 14.32 -17.79
C VAL A 37 -7.87 15.80 -18.13
N VAL A 38 -7.54 16.19 -19.36
CA VAL A 38 -7.50 17.59 -19.81
C VAL A 38 -8.28 17.76 -21.11
N TRP A 39 -9.03 18.86 -21.23
CA TRP A 39 -9.82 19.16 -22.43
C TRP A 39 -10.05 20.66 -22.60
N ALA A 40 -10.38 21.08 -23.81
CA ALA A 40 -10.76 22.46 -24.10
C ALA A 40 -12.26 22.68 -23.92
N VAL A 41 -12.66 23.81 -23.34
CA VAL A 41 -14.05 24.28 -23.36
C VAL A 41 -14.38 24.74 -24.79
N PRO A 42 -15.48 24.26 -25.40
CA PRO A 42 -15.91 24.74 -26.71
C PRO A 42 -16.16 26.25 -26.68
N ALA A 43 -15.71 26.96 -27.71
CA ALA A 43 -16.03 28.37 -27.86
C ALA A 43 -17.55 28.51 -28.03
N ALA A 44 -18.20 29.37 -27.24
CA ALA A 44 -19.63 29.63 -27.39
C ALA A 44 -19.92 30.05 -28.83
N VAL A 45 -20.77 29.29 -29.53
CA VAL A 45 -21.20 29.60 -30.89
C VAL A 45 -21.94 30.93 -30.85
N THR A 46 -21.33 31.99 -31.39
CA THR A 46 -21.90 33.35 -31.37
C THR A 46 -22.83 33.64 -32.56
N HIS A 47 -23.26 32.65 -33.33
CA HIS A 47 -24.14 32.87 -34.48
C HIS A 47 -25.30 31.86 -34.51
N ASP A 48 -26.51 32.41 -34.65
CA ASP A 48 -27.76 31.67 -34.88
C ASP A 48 -27.64 30.93 -36.24
N PRO A 49 -27.80 29.60 -36.32
CA PRO A 49 -27.58 28.88 -37.57
C PRO A 49 -28.71 29.16 -38.56
N LEU A 50 -28.36 29.55 -39.78
CA LEU A 50 -29.31 29.63 -40.90
C LEU A 50 -29.88 28.22 -41.20
N PRO A 51 -31.17 28.10 -41.55
CA PRO A 51 -31.79 26.80 -41.82
C PRO A 51 -31.14 26.15 -43.05
N GLY A 52 -30.50 24.99 -42.86
CA GLY A 52 -29.90 24.20 -43.94
C GLY A 52 -28.37 24.14 -43.96
N SER A 53 -27.68 24.69 -42.95
CA SER A 53 -26.26 24.42 -42.73
C SER A 53 -26.10 23.08 -41.99
N SER A 54 -25.16 22.23 -42.44
CA SER A 54 -24.74 21.03 -41.71
C SER A 54 -24.42 21.39 -40.25
N PRO A 55 -24.70 20.52 -39.27
CA PRO A 55 -24.32 20.79 -37.89
C PRO A 55 -22.82 21.13 -37.83
N PRO A 56 -22.39 22.08 -36.98
CA PRO A 56 -20.97 22.37 -36.82
C PRO A 56 -20.21 21.09 -36.48
N ASP A 57 -19.01 20.92 -37.03
CA ASP A 57 -18.10 19.76 -36.87
C ASP A 57 -17.61 19.53 -35.41
N ASP A 58 -18.35 19.97 -34.40
CA ASP A 58 -17.98 19.91 -32.99
C ASP A 58 -18.44 18.62 -32.30
N VAL A 59 -18.52 17.52 -33.06
CA VAL A 59 -18.61 16.17 -32.49
C VAL A 59 -17.18 15.70 -32.19
N GLY A 60 -16.75 15.98 -30.96
CA GLY A 60 -15.72 15.20 -30.29
C GLY A 60 -14.33 15.81 -30.24
N SER A 61 -14.15 16.91 -29.53
CA SER A 61 -12.80 17.28 -29.07
C SER A 61 -12.21 16.14 -28.21
N PRO A 62 -11.02 15.61 -28.56
CA PRO A 62 -10.43 14.48 -27.84
C PRO A 62 -10.01 14.89 -26.43
N TYR A 63 -10.13 13.97 -25.47
CA TYR A 63 -9.55 14.19 -24.15
C TYR A 63 -8.05 13.91 -24.20
N GLY A 64 -7.27 14.74 -23.51
CA GLY A 64 -5.88 14.44 -23.19
C GLY A 64 -5.81 13.79 -21.80
N VAL A 65 -4.85 12.91 -21.57
CA VAL A 65 -4.47 12.50 -20.21
C VAL A 65 -2.99 12.74 -20.03
N VAL A 66 -2.66 13.58 -19.04
CA VAL A 66 -1.28 13.83 -18.59
C VAL A 66 -0.98 12.84 -17.47
N ASP A 67 -0.03 11.94 -17.70
CA ASP A 67 0.43 10.97 -16.71
C ASP A 67 1.13 11.69 -15.55
N ARG A 68 0.76 11.34 -14.31
CA ARG A 68 1.30 11.98 -13.10
C ARG A 68 2.77 11.69 -12.85
N HIS A 69 3.25 10.53 -13.28
CA HIS A 69 4.62 10.09 -13.06
C HIS A 69 5.54 10.59 -14.17
N THR A 70 5.14 10.41 -15.43
CA THR A 70 5.99 10.65 -16.59
C THR A 70 5.80 12.04 -17.21
N GLY A 71 4.63 12.67 -17.03
CA GLY A 71 4.27 13.90 -17.75
C GLY A 71 4.00 13.70 -19.23
N GLU A 72 3.93 12.45 -19.67
CA GLU A 72 3.53 12.13 -21.03
C GLU A 72 2.04 12.45 -21.22
N LEU A 73 1.73 13.10 -22.33
CA LEU A 73 0.38 13.40 -22.73
C LEU A 73 -0.09 12.39 -23.78
N SER A 74 -1.22 11.73 -23.51
CA SER A 74 -1.85 10.78 -24.42
C SER A 74 -3.26 11.23 -24.80
N THR A 75 -3.68 10.94 -26.04
CA THR A 75 -4.99 11.37 -26.58
C THR A 75 -6.01 10.22 -26.55
N TRP A 76 -7.23 10.51 -26.13
CA TRP A 76 -8.28 9.54 -25.85
C TRP A 76 -9.60 9.90 -26.53
N PRO A 77 -10.47 8.91 -26.81
CA PRO A 77 -11.74 9.13 -27.49
C PRO A 77 -12.62 10.13 -26.76
N SER A 78 -13.44 10.84 -27.52
CA SER A 78 -14.36 11.87 -27.02
C SER A 78 -15.62 11.23 -26.41
N THR A 79 -15.44 10.56 -25.27
CA THR A 79 -16.47 9.88 -24.47
C THR A 79 -16.73 10.61 -23.14
N SER A 80 -17.44 10.02 -22.17
CA SER A 80 -17.55 10.64 -20.85
C SER A 80 -16.19 10.66 -20.14
N LEU A 81 -16.00 11.64 -19.27
CA LEU A 81 -14.77 11.78 -18.49
C LEU A 81 -14.50 10.54 -17.61
N GLU A 82 -15.53 9.98 -16.99
CA GLU A 82 -15.44 8.75 -16.19
C GLU A 82 -14.99 7.55 -17.05
N GLU A 83 -15.45 7.48 -18.30
CA GLU A 83 -15.06 6.44 -19.22
C GLU A 83 -13.62 6.61 -19.72
N VAL A 84 -13.14 7.84 -19.93
CA VAL A 84 -11.71 8.09 -20.22
C VAL A 84 -10.84 7.71 -19.04
N VAL A 85 -11.25 8.05 -17.82
CA VAL A 85 -10.55 7.63 -16.59
C VAL A 85 -10.55 6.10 -16.49
N ARG A 86 -11.68 5.44 -16.74
CA ARG A 86 -11.77 3.97 -16.75
C ARG A 86 -10.89 3.36 -17.84
N MET A 87 -10.93 3.85 -19.06
CA MET A 87 -10.11 3.33 -20.16
C MET A 87 -8.61 3.56 -19.94
N TYR A 88 -8.25 4.71 -19.37
CA TYR A 88 -6.88 5.00 -18.98
C TYR A 88 -6.43 4.06 -17.86
N ARG A 89 -7.27 3.90 -16.83
CA ARG A 89 -7.08 2.87 -15.81
C ARG A 89 -6.99 1.50 -16.45
N ASP A 90 -7.84 1.10 -17.38
CA ASP A 90 -7.85 -0.23 -18.01
C ASP A 90 -6.60 -0.50 -18.86
N LYS A 91 -6.12 0.51 -19.59
CA LYS A 91 -4.89 0.44 -20.38
C LYS A 91 -3.65 0.36 -19.49
N HIS A 92 -3.63 1.14 -18.40
CA HIS A 92 -2.52 1.16 -17.45
C HIS A 92 -2.66 0.08 -16.36
N SER A 93 -3.85 -0.47 -16.15
CA SER A 93 -4.14 -1.54 -15.19
C SER A 93 -3.74 -2.90 -15.72
N GLY A 94 -3.29 -2.97 -16.99
CA GLY A 94 -2.49 -4.03 -17.54
C GLY A 94 -2.78 -5.35 -16.85
N THR A 95 -3.95 -5.93 -17.09
CA THR A 95 -4.30 -7.30 -16.68
C THR A 95 -3.32 -8.35 -17.25
N HIS A 96 -2.32 -7.91 -18.02
CA HIS A 96 -1.07 -8.62 -18.21
C HIS A 96 -0.22 -8.54 -16.94
N PHE A 97 -0.51 -9.44 -16.00
CA PHE A 97 0.56 -9.97 -15.16
C PHE A 97 1.63 -10.53 -16.11
N PRO A 98 2.90 -10.14 -15.96
CA PRO A 98 3.99 -10.64 -16.82
C PRO A 98 4.05 -12.17 -16.79
N HIS A 99 3.58 -12.78 -15.70
CA HIS A 99 3.49 -14.22 -15.50
C HIS A 99 2.12 -14.58 -14.90
N PRO A 100 1.13 -14.98 -15.73
CA PRO A 100 -0.13 -15.47 -15.21
C PRO A 100 0.09 -16.76 -14.41
N TYR A 101 -0.71 -16.93 -13.36
CA TYR A 101 -0.72 -18.17 -12.57
C TYR A 101 -0.97 -19.39 -13.45
N ASP A 102 -0.11 -20.40 -13.32
CA ASP A 102 -0.30 -21.70 -13.93
C ASP A 102 -0.66 -22.74 -12.85
N PRO A 103 -1.90 -23.26 -12.84
CA PRO A 103 -2.33 -24.25 -11.87
C PRO A 103 -1.64 -25.62 -12.02
N SER A 104 -0.94 -25.86 -13.12
CA SER A 104 -0.13 -27.07 -13.31
C SER A 104 1.26 -27.00 -12.67
N LEU A 105 1.70 -25.80 -12.29
CA LEU A 105 2.97 -25.56 -11.62
C LEU A 105 2.78 -25.42 -10.10
N PRO A 106 3.78 -25.82 -9.28
CA PRO A 106 3.72 -25.57 -7.84
C PRO A 106 3.70 -24.06 -7.55
N PRO A 107 3.18 -23.63 -6.38
CA PRO A 107 3.30 -22.24 -5.95
C PRO A 107 4.75 -21.88 -5.65
N ILE A 108 5.19 -20.70 -6.10
CA ILE A 108 6.56 -20.23 -5.96
C ILE A 108 6.54 -18.73 -5.63
N VAL A 109 7.25 -18.31 -4.57
CA VAL A 109 7.41 -16.88 -4.24
C VAL A 109 8.47 -16.19 -5.11
N GLY A 110 8.41 -14.87 -5.11
CA GLY A 110 9.27 -13.93 -5.81
C GLY A 110 10.72 -13.98 -5.37
N PRO A 111 11.62 -13.37 -6.15
CA PRO A 111 13.04 -13.28 -5.85
C PRO A 111 13.35 -12.37 -4.65
N GLY A 112 12.36 -11.61 -4.16
CA GLY A 112 12.56 -10.61 -3.12
C GLY A 112 13.19 -9.33 -3.67
N ASN A 113 13.83 -8.57 -2.79
CA ASN A 113 14.46 -7.28 -3.05
C ASN A 113 15.83 -7.23 -2.37
N THR A 114 16.85 -6.71 -3.03
CA THR A 114 18.16 -6.46 -2.41
C THR A 114 18.33 -4.98 -2.12
N VAL A 115 18.93 -4.68 -0.96
CA VAL A 115 19.31 -3.32 -0.58
C VAL A 115 20.79 -3.26 -0.24
N VAL A 116 21.42 -2.15 -0.60
CA VAL A 116 22.83 -1.87 -0.34
C VAL A 116 22.92 -0.53 0.38
N PHE A 117 23.51 -0.54 1.58
CA PHE A 117 23.81 0.66 2.34
C PHE A 117 25.29 0.95 2.20
N THR A 118 25.62 2.18 1.83
CA THR A 118 26.99 2.69 1.85
C THR A 118 27.13 3.63 3.04
N TYR A 119 28.15 3.40 3.86
CA TYR A 119 28.38 4.11 5.12
C TYR A 119 29.87 4.34 5.35
N ARG A 120 30.19 5.27 6.26
CA ARG A 120 31.56 5.48 6.75
C ARG A 120 31.81 4.67 8.00
N ASP A 121 32.90 3.91 8.03
CA ASP A 121 33.31 3.16 9.21
C ASP A 121 34.00 4.06 10.26
N ALA A 122 34.48 3.47 11.35
CA ALA A 122 35.18 4.21 12.41
C ALA A 122 36.50 4.87 11.95
N GLY A 123 37.11 4.38 10.87
CA GLY A 123 38.29 4.97 10.24
C GLY A 123 37.94 6.11 9.26
N GLY A 124 36.66 6.26 8.92
CA GLY A 124 36.17 7.20 7.92
C GLY A 124 36.19 6.65 6.49
N ASP A 125 36.53 5.37 6.32
CA ASP A 125 36.54 4.70 5.02
C ASP A 125 35.11 4.33 4.59
N GLU A 126 34.82 4.46 3.29
CA GLU A 126 33.52 4.10 2.72
C GLU A 126 33.40 2.59 2.54
N MET A 127 32.35 2.03 3.15
CA MET A 127 32.04 0.61 3.16
C MET A 127 30.61 0.37 2.67
N SER A 128 30.36 -0.79 2.07
CA SER A 128 29.01 -1.19 1.66
C SER A 128 28.57 -2.47 2.34
N LEU A 129 27.32 -2.50 2.80
CA LEU A 129 26.66 -3.69 3.35
C LEU A 129 25.38 -3.97 2.57
N SER A 130 25.24 -5.20 2.08
CA SER A 130 24.09 -5.64 1.28
C SER A 130 23.30 -6.73 1.98
N ARG A 131 21.97 -6.68 1.92
CA ARG A 131 21.06 -7.75 2.34
C ARG A 131 19.92 -7.89 1.35
N SER A 132 19.43 -9.11 1.20
CA SER A 132 18.23 -9.41 0.43
C SER A 132 17.06 -9.72 1.37
N SER A 133 15.85 -9.39 0.95
CA SER A 133 14.65 -9.86 1.62
C SER A 133 14.56 -11.39 1.52
N GLY A 134 13.82 -11.99 2.44
CA GLY A 134 13.56 -13.41 2.39
C GLY A 134 12.33 -13.79 3.20
N PRO A 135 11.71 -14.95 2.91
CA PRO A 135 10.46 -15.35 3.52
C PRO A 135 10.52 -15.35 5.06
N GLY A 136 9.62 -14.59 5.70
CA GLY A 136 9.50 -14.49 7.16
C GLY A 136 10.61 -13.71 7.87
N LEU A 137 11.51 -13.06 7.12
CA LEU A 137 12.56 -12.20 7.65
C LEU A 137 12.07 -10.75 7.73
N PRO A 138 12.64 -9.93 8.65
CA PRO A 138 12.40 -8.49 8.63
C PRO A 138 12.76 -7.89 7.25
N PRO A 139 12.18 -6.74 6.88
CA PRO A 139 12.60 -5.99 5.70
C PRO A 139 14.12 -5.82 5.64
N PRO A 140 14.76 -5.95 4.46
CA PRO A 140 16.22 -5.98 4.36
C PRO A 140 16.88 -4.68 4.84
N GLU A 141 16.19 -3.54 4.75
CA GLU A 141 16.65 -2.26 5.30
C GLU A 141 16.81 -2.33 6.82
N ILE A 142 15.89 -3.03 7.50
CA ILE A 142 15.91 -3.22 8.95
C ILE A 142 16.99 -4.23 9.34
N GLN A 143 17.22 -5.25 8.51
CA GLN A 143 18.32 -6.20 8.71
C GLN A 143 19.67 -5.47 8.66
N VAL A 144 19.92 -4.69 7.60
CA VAL A 144 21.14 -3.89 7.44
C VAL A 144 21.30 -2.92 8.61
N TRP A 145 20.25 -2.17 8.95
CA TRP A 145 20.33 -1.20 10.05
C TRP A 145 20.63 -1.86 11.40
N THR A 146 20.09 -3.04 11.67
CA THR A 146 20.37 -3.79 12.90
C THR A 146 21.86 -4.14 13.01
N GLU A 147 22.46 -4.55 11.90
CA GLU A 147 23.89 -4.88 11.85
C GLU A 147 24.80 -3.65 11.93
N LEU A 148 24.47 -2.58 11.20
CA LEU A 148 25.18 -1.30 11.29
C LEU A 148 25.21 -0.78 12.74
N ARG A 149 24.09 -0.85 13.45
CA ARG A 149 24.02 -0.46 14.87
C ARG A 149 24.92 -1.33 15.75
N TRP A 150 24.99 -2.64 15.51
CA TRP A 150 25.91 -3.51 16.24
C TRP A 150 27.39 -3.22 15.95
N MET A 151 27.69 -2.70 14.77
CA MET A 151 29.02 -2.21 14.41
C MET A 151 29.32 -0.79 14.93
N GLY A 152 28.35 -0.13 15.58
CA GLY A 152 28.50 1.22 16.12
C GLY A 152 28.39 2.34 15.08
N VAL A 153 27.90 2.03 13.87
CA VAL A 153 27.66 3.02 12.81
C VAL A 153 26.42 3.83 13.17
N ARG A 154 26.52 5.15 13.11
CA ARG A 154 25.41 6.05 13.42
C ARG A 154 24.60 6.34 12.15
N PRO A 155 23.32 6.74 12.26
CA PRO A 155 22.51 7.03 11.07
C PRO A 155 23.13 8.09 10.15
N GLU A 156 23.76 9.12 10.73
CA GLU A 156 24.45 10.19 10.00
C GLU A 156 25.70 9.74 9.24
N ASP A 157 26.24 8.55 9.55
CA ASP A 157 27.40 7.99 8.86
C ASP A 157 26.98 7.16 7.62
N VAL A 158 25.68 6.91 7.42
CA VAL A 158 25.13 6.30 6.20
C VAL A 158 24.97 7.36 5.13
N ILE A 159 25.64 7.19 4.00
CA ILE A 159 25.73 8.22 2.94
C ILE A 159 24.87 7.93 1.72
N ALA A 160 24.61 6.65 1.41
CA ALA A 160 23.78 6.26 0.27
C ALA A 160 23.09 4.93 0.52
N ILE A 161 21.86 4.78 0.03
CA ILE A 161 21.06 3.56 0.12
C ILE A 161 20.48 3.30 -1.27
N HIS A 162 20.81 2.14 -1.83
CA HIS A 162 20.28 1.66 -3.09
C HIS A 162 19.41 0.42 -2.86
N SER A 163 18.26 0.34 -3.52
CA SER A 163 17.35 -0.80 -3.47
C SER A 163 16.96 -1.23 -4.88
N ASP A 164 16.78 -2.53 -5.14
CA ASP A 164 16.34 -2.96 -6.47
C ASP A 164 14.94 -2.40 -6.80
N LEU A 165 14.02 -2.47 -5.84
CA LEU A 165 12.66 -1.92 -5.89
C LEU A 165 12.56 -0.63 -5.10
N TYR A 166 11.74 0.31 -5.54
CA TYR A 166 11.44 1.52 -4.77
C TYR A 166 10.90 1.17 -3.36
N PRO A 167 11.45 1.74 -2.28
CA PRO A 167 11.02 1.43 -0.91
C PRO A 167 9.66 2.08 -0.61
N ALA A 168 8.58 1.43 -1.05
CA ALA A 168 7.23 1.95 -0.90
C ALA A 168 6.75 1.96 0.57
N ASP A 169 5.87 2.93 0.87
CA ASP A 169 5.19 3.07 2.16
C ASP A 169 3.97 2.16 2.22
N LEU A 170 4.22 0.87 2.44
CA LEU A 170 3.20 -0.17 2.50
C LEU A 170 3.18 -0.86 3.88
N PRO A 171 2.04 -1.48 4.25
CA PRO A 171 1.96 -2.39 5.39
C PRO A 171 3.08 -3.43 5.41
N GLY A 172 3.54 -3.81 6.60
CA GLY A 172 4.66 -4.75 6.75
C GLY A 172 6.03 -4.08 6.86
N GLY A 173 6.08 -2.80 7.21
CA GLY A 173 7.32 -2.13 7.63
C GLY A 173 7.51 -0.70 7.17
N TYR A 174 6.66 -0.18 6.27
CA TYR A 174 6.71 1.22 5.79
C TYR A 174 8.13 1.67 5.46
N ARG A 175 8.81 0.89 4.60
CA ARG A 175 10.25 0.98 4.34
C ARG A 175 10.69 2.40 3.97
N GLY A 176 9.97 3.06 3.07
CA GLY A 176 10.27 4.43 2.67
C GLY A 176 10.27 5.42 3.83
N GLN A 177 9.24 5.36 4.68
CA GLN A 177 9.13 6.17 5.89
C GLN A 177 10.25 5.84 6.86
N PHE A 178 10.54 4.56 7.11
CA PHE A 178 11.65 4.15 7.95
C PHE A 178 12.98 4.75 7.46
N LEU A 179 13.27 4.64 6.16
CA LEU A 179 14.49 5.19 5.57
C LEU A 179 14.56 6.71 5.71
N ARG A 180 13.51 7.44 5.31
CA ARG A 180 13.48 8.90 5.37
C ARG A 180 13.53 9.47 6.78
N THR A 181 12.99 8.74 7.76
CA THR A 181 12.98 9.17 9.17
C THR A 181 14.29 8.84 9.89
N THR A 182 14.95 7.75 9.51
CA THR A 182 16.19 7.29 10.16
C THR A 182 17.42 7.88 9.49
N PHE A 183 17.46 7.94 8.16
CA PHE A 183 18.62 8.33 7.35
C PHE A 183 18.31 9.58 6.53
N ALA A 184 18.05 10.69 7.21
CA ALA A 184 17.60 11.93 6.56
C ALA A 184 18.62 12.51 5.56
N ASP A 185 19.91 12.26 5.78
CA ASP A 185 21.02 12.80 4.97
C ASP A 185 21.53 11.84 3.89
N ALA A 186 21.04 10.59 3.84
CA ALA A 186 21.50 9.59 2.89
C ALA A 186 20.85 9.77 1.51
N ASP A 187 21.62 9.58 0.44
CA ASP A 187 21.08 9.55 -0.92
C ASP A 187 20.28 8.25 -1.16
N LEU A 188 19.01 8.38 -1.54
CA LEU A 188 18.12 7.24 -1.75
C LEU A 188 17.91 7.01 -3.24
N SER A 189 18.23 5.82 -3.73
CA SER A 189 18.04 5.44 -5.13
C SER A 189 17.43 4.04 -5.25
N CYS A 190 16.80 3.78 -6.40
CA CYS A 190 16.32 2.44 -6.73
C CYS A 190 16.45 2.12 -8.22
N SER A 191 16.44 0.83 -8.55
CA SER A 191 16.54 0.37 -9.94
C SER A 191 15.19 0.32 -10.67
N HIS A 192 14.11 -0.01 -9.96
CA HIS A 192 12.78 -0.21 -10.51
C HIS A 192 11.70 0.43 -9.63
N ASP A 193 10.62 0.89 -10.25
CA ASP A 193 9.45 1.40 -9.52
C ASP A 193 8.79 0.31 -8.69
N TYR A 194 8.18 0.68 -7.57
CA TYR A 194 7.34 -0.18 -6.74
C TYR A 194 6.52 0.75 -5.84
N GLY A 195 5.22 0.50 -5.64
CA GLY A 195 4.38 1.64 -5.27
C GLY A 195 3.05 1.36 -4.57
N PRO A 196 2.26 2.43 -4.37
CA PRO A 196 1.04 2.38 -3.55
C PRO A 196 -0.07 1.57 -4.20
N THR A 197 -0.02 1.35 -5.52
CA THR A 197 -1.01 0.57 -6.27
C THR A 197 -0.43 -0.73 -6.80
N ARG A 198 -1.29 -1.74 -6.92
CA ARG A 198 -0.96 -3.09 -7.39
C ARG A 198 -0.31 -3.08 -8.75
N VAL A 199 -0.77 -2.20 -9.63
CA VAL A 199 -0.24 -2.04 -10.98
C VAL A 199 1.24 -1.68 -10.94
N VAL A 200 1.60 -0.66 -10.16
CA VAL A 200 2.99 -0.22 -10.03
C VAL A 200 3.85 -1.29 -9.39
N ARG A 201 3.33 -2.00 -8.38
CA ARG A 201 4.03 -3.14 -7.74
C ARG A 201 4.28 -4.28 -8.73
N ALA A 202 3.28 -4.64 -9.53
CA ALA A 202 3.39 -5.68 -10.55
C ALA A 202 4.39 -5.31 -11.65
N GLN A 203 4.39 -4.05 -12.11
CA GLN A 203 5.36 -3.54 -13.08
C GLN A 203 6.79 -3.56 -12.55
N GLY A 204 6.98 -3.14 -11.30
CA GLY A 204 8.26 -3.22 -10.59
C GLY A 204 8.83 -4.61 -10.52
N MET A 205 7.99 -5.56 -10.08
CA MET A 205 8.37 -6.97 -9.98
C MET A 205 8.68 -7.57 -11.35
N ALA A 206 7.94 -7.19 -12.39
CA ALA A 206 8.22 -7.59 -13.78
C ALA A 206 9.63 -7.16 -14.20
N ALA A 207 9.94 -5.88 -14.01
CA ALA A 207 11.21 -5.30 -14.42
C ALA A 207 12.39 -5.92 -13.64
N LEU A 208 12.19 -6.20 -12.36
CA LEU A 208 13.16 -6.89 -11.52
C LEU A 208 13.45 -8.31 -12.04
N LEU A 209 12.40 -9.07 -12.37
CA LEU A 209 12.54 -10.42 -12.92
C LEU A 209 13.27 -10.40 -14.28
N ASP A 210 12.89 -9.49 -15.18
CA ASP A 210 13.53 -9.33 -16.48
C ASP A 210 15.02 -8.98 -16.34
N HIS A 211 15.36 -8.08 -15.40
CA HIS A 211 16.74 -7.73 -15.08
C HIS A 211 17.49 -8.95 -14.55
N ALA A 212 16.93 -9.65 -13.56
CA ALA A 212 17.54 -10.85 -13.00
C ALA A 212 17.80 -11.88 -14.11
N GLU A 213 16.84 -12.17 -14.98
CA GLU A 213 17.01 -13.10 -16.10
C GLU A 213 18.07 -12.65 -17.11
N ALA A 214 18.16 -11.35 -17.39
CA ALA A 214 19.21 -10.80 -18.25
C ALA A 214 20.60 -10.99 -17.62
N ALA A 215 20.74 -10.73 -16.32
CA ALA A 215 21.98 -10.93 -15.58
C ALA A 215 22.43 -12.40 -15.58
N HIS A 216 21.50 -13.34 -15.36
CA HIS A 216 21.77 -14.79 -15.41
C HIS A 216 22.26 -15.24 -16.79
N ARG A 217 21.65 -14.72 -17.87
CA ARG A 217 22.07 -15.02 -19.24
C ARG A 217 23.50 -14.57 -19.52
N LEU A 218 23.94 -13.48 -18.91
CA LEU A 218 25.31 -12.95 -19.06
C LEU A 218 26.33 -13.69 -18.19
N SER A 219 25.97 -14.06 -16.96
CA SER A 219 26.87 -14.73 -16.00
C SER A 219 27.01 -16.25 -16.24
N GLY A 220 26.05 -16.87 -16.91
CA GLY A 220 25.99 -18.33 -17.10
C GLY A 220 25.57 -19.11 -15.86
N THR A 221 25.02 -18.44 -14.83
CA THR A 221 24.44 -19.09 -13.64
C THR A 221 23.04 -19.64 -13.94
N PRO A 222 22.60 -20.70 -13.25
CA PRO A 222 21.26 -21.25 -13.44
C PRO A 222 20.19 -20.20 -13.07
N PRO A 223 19.10 -20.07 -13.86
CA PRO A 223 18.07 -19.07 -13.61
C PRO A 223 17.33 -19.35 -12.30
N LEU A 224 16.94 -18.29 -11.60
CA LEU A 224 16.06 -18.39 -10.44
C LEU A 224 14.68 -18.96 -10.85
N PRO A 225 13.99 -19.69 -9.95
CA PRO A 225 12.63 -20.12 -10.19
C PRO A 225 11.73 -18.93 -10.51
N ARG A 226 10.93 -19.04 -11.56
CA ARG A 226 9.92 -18.01 -11.87
C ARG A 226 8.81 -18.07 -10.83
N PRO A 227 8.34 -16.92 -10.33
CA PRO A 227 7.26 -16.90 -9.35
C PRO A 227 5.96 -17.44 -9.97
N ASN A 228 5.20 -18.20 -9.18
CA ASN A 228 3.90 -18.72 -9.56
C ASN A 228 2.93 -18.44 -8.43
N ARG A 229 2.44 -17.19 -8.41
CA ARG A 229 1.55 -16.66 -7.37
C ARG A 229 0.14 -17.17 -7.55
N ILE A 230 -0.43 -17.76 -6.51
CA ILE A 230 -1.84 -18.14 -6.51
C ILE A 230 -2.71 -16.86 -6.48
N PRO A 231 -3.69 -16.71 -7.39
CA PRO A 231 -4.61 -15.58 -7.37
C PRO A 231 -5.39 -15.52 -6.06
N PHE A 232 -5.80 -14.31 -5.68
CA PHE A 232 -6.66 -14.19 -4.51
C PHE A 232 -7.99 -14.92 -4.71
N PRO A 233 -8.53 -15.57 -3.66
CA PRO A 233 -9.84 -16.19 -3.73
C PRO A 233 -10.91 -15.14 -4.07
N ALA A 234 -11.90 -15.53 -4.87
CA ALA A 234 -13.02 -14.65 -5.15
C ALA A 234 -13.82 -14.37 -3.85
N ALA A 235 -14.22 -13.12 -3.65
CA ALA A 235 -14.96 -12.68 -2.47
C ALA A 235 -16.39 -13.25 -2.49
N HIS A 236 -16.57 -14.49 -2.01
CA HIS A 236 -17.85 -15.20 -2.05
C HIS A 236 -18.32 -15.75 -0.71
N HIS A 237 -17.53 -15.58 0.36
CA HIS A 237 -17.87 -16.16 1.65
C HIS A 237 -17.75 -15.13 2.76
N ASP A 238 -18.84 -14.98 3.53
CA ASP A 238 -18.75 -14.56 4.92
C ASP A 238 -17.87 -15.61 5.60
N GLY A 239 -16.59 -15.27 5.80
CA GLY A 239 -15.65 -16.15 6.50
C GLY A 239 -16.17 -16.50 7.91
N SER A 240 -15.59 -17.50 8.55
CA SER A 240 -15.93 -17.86 9.93
C SER A 240 -14.70 -17.63 10.82
N PRO A 241 -14.87 -16.97 11.99
CA PRO A 241 -13.79 -16.85 12.95
C PRO A 241 -13.18 -18.23 13.28
N LEU A 242 -11.88 -18.26 13.60
CA LEU A 242 -11.24 -19.47 14.09
C LEU A 242 -12.00 -20.04 15.28
N ALA A 243 -12.08 -21.36 15.36
CA ALA A 243 -12.59 -22.03 16.56
C ALA A 243 -11.70 -21.72 17.76
N ASP A 244 -12.30 -21.53 18.94
CA ASP A 244 -11.61 -21.13 20.17
C ASP A 244 -10.42 -22.04 20.51
N ASP A 245 -10.56 -23.36 20.34
CA ASP A 245 -9.50 -24.34 20.61
C ASP A 245 -8.30 -24.19 19.66
N VAL A 246 -8.57 -23.90 18.38
CA VAL A 246 -7.53 -23.62 17.39
C VAL A 246 -6.82 -22.30 17.72
N LEU A 247 -7.58 -21.25 18.08
CA LEU A 247 -7.02 -19.96 18.45
C LEU A 247 -6.12 -20.08 19.69
N ASP A 248 -6.59 -20.75 20.74
CA ASP A 248 -5.84 -20.98 21.98
C ASP A 248 -4.55 -21.77 21.70
N GLN A 249 -4.60 -22.77 20.83
CA GLN A 249 -3.41 -23.53 20.43
C GLN A 249 -2.40 -22.64 19.68
N LEU A 250 -2.86 -21.80 18.75
CA LEU A 250 -1.97 -20.88 18.02
C LEU A 250 -1.33 -19.84 18.95
N LEU A 251 -2.10 -19.29 19.90
CA LEU A 251 -1.60 -18.37 20.92
C LEU A 251 -0.55 -19.03 21.82
N ALA A 252 -0.78 -20.29 22.23
CA ALA A 252 0.17 -21.05 23.02
C ALA A 252 1.47 -21.35 22.25
N ASP A 253 1.37 -21.77 20.99
CA ASP A 253 2.51 -22.07 20.11
C ASP A 253 3.38 -20.84 19.85
N THR A 254 2.75 -19.68 19.64
CA THR A 254 3.44 -18.41 19.37
C THR A 254 3.94 -17.72 20.64
N ARG A 255 3.36 -18.04 21.81
CA ARG A 255 3.53 -17.28 23.06
C ARG A 255 3.29 -15.78 22.84
N LEU A 256 2.35 -15.45 21.96
CA LEU A 256 2.04 -14.08 21.56
C LEU A 256 1.33 -13.35 22.72
N PRO A 257 1.88 -12.24 23.23
CA PRO A 257 1.18 -11.42 24.23
C PRO A 257 -0.09 -10.83 23.62
N VAL A 258 -1.20 -10.92 24.36
CA VAL A 258 -2.51 -10.41 23.95
C VAL A 258 -2.98 -9.35 24.93
N GLN A 259 -3.23 -8.15 24.43
CA GLN A 259 -3.83 -7.04 25.16
C GLN A 259 -5.35 -7.18 25.15
N ARG A 260 -5.92 -7.48 26.31
CA ARG A 260 -7.36 -7.39 26.56
C ARG A 260 -7.66 -6.06 27.26
N TYR A 261 -8.81 -5.49 26.96
CA TYR A 261 -9.19 -4.17 27.47
C TYR A 261 -10.26 -4.29 28.55
N ASP A 262 -10.28 -3.31 29.46
CA ASP A 262 -11.28 -3.22 30.49
C ASP A 262 -12.65 -2.87 29.88
N ALA A 263 -13.72 -3.50 30.38
CA ALA A 263 -15.06 -3.35 29.82
C ALA A 263 -15.58 -1.91 29.92
N ASP A 264 -15.27 -1.20 31.02
CA ASP A 264 -15.72 0.18 31.22
C ASP A 264 -15.01 1.12 30.24
N ALA A 265 -13.68 0.93 30.05
CA ALA A 265 -12.91 1.73 29.10
C ALA A 265 -13.37 1.54 27.65
N VAL A 266 -13.77 0.32 27.28
CA VAL A 266 -14.29 0.03 25.93
C VAL A 266 -15.71 0.57 25.76
N ALA A 267 -16.56 0.51 26.79
CA ALA A 267 -17.92 1.04 26.74
C ALA A 267 -17.98 2.55 26.46
N GLU A 268 -16.98 3.31 26.93
CA GLU A 268 -16.87 4.76 26.68
C GLU A 268 -16.43 5.11 25.25
N SER A 269 -15.97 4.14 24.45
CA SER A 269 -15.46 4.37 23.09
C SER A 269 -16.54 4.68 22.04
N GLY A 270 -17.80 4.34 22.32
CA GLY A 270 -18.90 4.46 21.37
C GLY A 270 -18.84 3.48 20.19
N LEU A 271 -18.10 2.39 20.33
CA LEU A 271 -18.04 1.31 19.34
C LEU A 271 -19.24 0.35 19.45
N PRO A 272 -19.49 -0.48 18.41
CA PRO A 272 -20.55 -1.49 18.48
C PRO A 272 -20.29 -2.58 19.52
N GLU A 273 -21.35 -3.17 20.08
CA GLU A 273 -21.27 -4.22 21.12
C GLU A 273 -20.39 -5.41 20.70
N ALA A 274 -20.49 -5.86 19.45
CA ALA A 274 -19.63 -6.93 18.94
C ALA A 274 -18.12 -6.58 18.98
N THR A 275 -17.77 -5.29 18.84
CA THR A 275 -16.38 -4.83 19.00
C THR A 275 -15.97 -4.83 20.47
N HIS A 276 -16.89 -4.47 21.37
CA HIS A 276 -16.64 -4.52 22.81
C HIS A 276 -16.32 -5.93 23.29
N ASP A 277 -17.15 -6.89 22.88
CA ASP A 277 -16.95 -8.31 23.17
C ASP A 277 -15.60 -8.81 22.62
N ALA A 278 -15.25 -8.40 21.40
CA ALA A 278 -13.98 -8.80 20.79
C ALA A 278 -12.76 -8.26 21.57
N LEU A 279 -12.76 -6.98 21.95
CA LEU A 279 -11.66 -6.34 22.68
C LEU A 279 -11.50 -6.83 24.12
N THR A 280 -12.59 -7.22 24.77
CA THR A 280 -12.58 -7.73 26.15
C THR A 280 -12.28 -9.23 26.22
N ARG A 281 -12.91 -10.05 25.36
CA ARG A 281 -12.76 -11.52 25.35
C ARG A 281 -11.49 -11.97 24.63
N PHE A 282 -11.35 -11.60 23.35
CA PHE A 282 -10.23 -12.04 22.52
C PHE A 282 -9.02 -11.14 22.69
N GLY A 283 -9.24 -9.82 22.74
CA GLY A 283 -8.18 -8.82 22.76
C GLY A 283 -7.44 -8.74 21.42
N LEU A 284 -6.33 -8.00 21.41
CA LEU A 284 -5.47 -7.82 20.25
C LEU A 284 -4.04 -8.27 20.58
N PRO A 285 -3.29 -8.89 19.65
CA PRO A 285 -1.86 -9.07 19.80
C PRO A 285 -1.16 -7.75 20.15
N SER A 286 -0.40 -7.73 21.24
CA SER A 286 0.20 -6.48 21.74
C SER A 286 1.21 -5.89 20.76
N LEU A 287 2.03 -6.74 20.13
CA LEU A 287 3.02 -6.36 19.13
C LEU A 287 3.29 -7.52 18.19
N ILE A 288 3.14 -7.25 16.89
CA ILE A 288 3.65 -8.07 15.80
C ILE A 288 4.62 -7.16 15.02
N PRO A 289 5.94 -7.36 15.15
CA PRO A 289 6.94 -6.43 14.60
C PRO A 289 6.69 -6.12 13.13
N HIS A 290 6.67 -4.82 12.78
CA HIS A 290 6.44 -4.29 11.42
C HIS A 290 5.01 -4.37 10.89
N PHE A 291 4.10 -5.05 11.59
CA PHE A 291 2.72 -5.25 11.13
C PHE A 291 1.70 -4.56 12.02
N PHE A 292 1.82 -4.69 13.35
CA PHE A 292 0.81 -4.13 14.23
C PHE A 292 1.34 -3.94 15.65
N VAL A 293 0.93 -2.85 16.30
CA VAL A 293 1.06 -2.62 17.72
C VAL A 293 -0.29 -2.13 18.27
N ALA A 294 -0.79 -2.82 19.29
CA ALA A 294 -2.00 -2.43 20.00
C ALA A 294 -1.70 -1.24 20.92
N ASP A 295 -2.68 -0.35 21.12
CA ASP A 295 -2.51 0.76 22.06
C ASP A 295 -2.52 0.26 23.52
N PRO A 296 -1.42 0.42 24.28
CA PRO A 296 -1.37 -0.10 25.63
C PRO A 296 -2.11 0.81 26.62
N PRO A 297 -3.01 0.29 27.48
CA PRO A 297 -3.73 1.11 28.46
C PRO A 297 -2.82 1.84 29.46
N HIS A 298 -1.65 1.27 29.77
CA HIS A 298 -0.68 1.87 30.69
C HIS A 298 0.15 3.00 30.07
N GLN A 299 0.11 3.14 28.74
CA GLN A 299 0.76 4.20 27.99
C GLN A 299 -0.11 4.56 26.78
N PRO A 300 -1.26 5.22 27.02
CA PRO A 300 -2.21 5.50 25.95
C PRO A 300 -1.58 6.40 24.88
N PRO A 301 -2.06 6.33 23.62
CA PRO A 301 -1.59 7.20 22.56
C PRO A 301 -1.95 8.66 22.86
N ALA A 302 -1.34 9.59 22.12
CA ALA A 302 -1.77 10.98 22.14
C ALA A 302 -3.28 11.07 21.85
N GLY A 303 -4.04 11.78 22.68
CA GLY A 303 -5.51 11.81 22.61
C GLY A 303 -6.21 10.88 23.61
N GLY A 304 -5.52 9.91 24.20
CA GLY A 304 -6.07 8.95 25.16
C GLY A 304 -6.38 7.58 24.56
N LEU A 305 -6.70 6.61 25.41
CA LEU A 305 -7.12 5.28 24.96
C LEU A 305 -8.47 5.38 24.24
N PHE A 306 -8.61 4.70 23.10
CA PHE A 306 -9.81 4.76 22.25
C PHE A 306 -10.23 6.18 21.82
N CYS A 307 -9.28 7.10 21.70
CA CYS A 307 -9.57 8.38 21.05
C CYS A 307 -9.87 8.17 19.55
N ASP A 308 -10.70 9.03 18.97
CA ASP A 308 -10.88 9.03 17.53
C ASP A 308 -9.61 9.53 16.79
N ALA A 309 -9.50 9.19 15.50
CA ALA A 309 -8.33 9.50 14.70
C ALA A 309 -8.09 11.01 14.54
N ALA A 310 -9.15 11.85 14.55
CA ALA A 310 -9.01 13.30 14.49
C ALA A 310 -8.48 13.88 15.81
N THR A 311 -8.97 13.38 16.96
CA THR A 311 -8.46 13.73 18.29
C THR A 311 -6.99 13.33 18.43
N HIS A 312 -6.61 12.14 17.95
CA HIS A 312 -5.22 11.69 17.93
C HIS A 312 -4.31 12.64 17.13
N LEU A 313 -4.74 13.05 15.93
CA LEU A 313 -4.01 14.02 15.08
C LEU A 313 -3.78 15.35 15.78
N HIS A 314 -4.86 15.89 16.34
CA HIS A 314 -4.82 17.18 17.03
C HIS A 314 -3.83 17.13 18.20
N ALA A 315 -3.86 16.07 19.00
CA ALA A 315 -2.95 15.88 20.12
C ALA A 315 -1.48 15.71 19.70
N ARG A 316 -1.20 15.25 18.47
CA ARG A 316 0.16 15.17 17.91
C ARG A 316 0.66 16.48 17.31
N GLY A 317 -0.15 17.54 17.32
CA GLY A 317 0.20 18.83 16.73
C GLY A 317 0.09 18.85 15.21
N THR A 318 -0.58 17.87 14.60
CA THR A 318 -0.84 17.83 13.16
C THR A 318 -2.32 18.19 12.94
N PRO A 319 -2.68 19.46 12.73
CA PRO A 319 -4.06 19.81 12.45
C PRO A 319 -4.47 19.18 11.11
N ALA A 320 -5.64 18.56 11.06
CA ALA A 320 -6.29 18.27 9.79
C ALA A 320 -6.63 19.62 9.15
N SER A 321 -5.94 19.97 8.06
CA SER A 321 -6.12 21.26 7.38
C SER A 321 -7.53 21.43 6.80
N ASP A 322 -8.24 20.32 6.57
CA ASP A 322 -9.59 20.27 6.03
C ASP A 322 -10.60 19.84 7.11
N PRO A 323 -11.59 20.71 7.46
CA PRO A 323 -12.67 20.36 8.37
C PRO A 323 -13.48 19.12 7.97
N THR A 324 -13.61 18.85 6.67
CA THR A 324 -14.32 17.68 6.14
C THR A 324 -13.57 16.41 6.49
N LEU A 325 -12.26 16.39 6.22
CA LEU A 325 -11.39 15.28 6.60
C LEU A 325 -11.39 15.07 8.12
N ALA A 326 -11.35 16.14 8.91
CA ALA A 326 -11.42 16.04 10.37
C ALA A 326 -12.73 15.37 10.83
N ALA A 327 -13.86 15.71 10.22
CA ALA A 327 -15.15 15.07 10.53
C ALA A 327 -15.15 13.59 10.17
N THR A 328 -14.67 13.23 8.98
CA THR A 328 -14.54 11.82 8.55
C THR A 328 -13.64 11.03 9.48
N LEU A 329 -12.46 11.56 9.85
CA LEU A 329 -11.54 10.91 10.77
C LEU A 329 -12.11 10.75 12.19
N GLY A 330 -13.01 11.64 12.60
CA GLY A 330 -13.74 11.53 13.86
C GLY A 330 -14.65 10.30 13.97
N GLU A 331 -14.97 9.62 12.85
CA GLU A 331 -15.74 8.39 12.83
C GLU A 331 -14.92 7.13 13.11
N TYR A 332 -13.59 7.25 13.21
CA TYR A 332 -12.67 6.13 13.36
C TYR A 332 -12.03 6.15 14.73
N VAL A 333 -12.38 5.18 15.58
CA VAL A 333 -11.82 5.02 16.92
C VAL A 333 -10.52 4.24 16.86
N ARG A 334 -9.43 4.84 17.29
CA ARG A 334 -8.10 4.22 17.24
C ARG A 334 -8.00 3.03 18.20
N ILE A 335 -7.40 1.94 17.72
CA ILE A 335 -7.09 0.73 18.51
C ILE A 335 -5.60 0.33 18.43
N GLY A 336 -4.81 0.95 17.55
CA GLY A 336 -3.39 0.67 17.41
C GLY A 336 -2.76 1.37 16.20
N SER A 337 -1.63 0.84 15.76
CA SER A 337 -0.91 1.30 14.57
C SER A 337 -0.20 0.14 13.88
N ASP A 338 -0.03 0.23 12.57
CA ASP A 338 0.82 -0.67 11.78
C ASP A 338 2.22 -0.10 11.51
N GLY A 339 2.57 1.01 12.18
CA GLY A 339 3.88 1.68 12.09
C GLY A 339 3.89 2.90 11.17
N GLY A 340 3.05 2.93 10.13
CA GLY A 340 2.90 4.09 9.24
C GLY A 340 1.52 4.74 9.32
N SER A 341 0.50 3.93 9.59
CA SER A 341 -0.90 4.34 9.67
C SER A 341 -1.47 4.13 11.07
N VAL A 342 -2.55 4.86 11.36
CA VAL A 342 -3.41 4.56 12.52
C VAL A 342 -4.28 3.38 12.16
N VAL A 343 -4.38 2.39 13.03
CA VAL A 343 -5.36 1.31 12.90
C VAL A 343 -6.55 1.63 13.79
N ALA A 344 -7.73 1.72 13.18
CA ALA A 344 -8.93 2.22 13.82
C ALA A 344 -10.19 1.43 13.40
N VAL A 345 -11.22 1.50 14.23
CA VAL A 345 -12.51 0.87 14.01
C VAL A 345 -13.52 1.96 13.65
N ARG A 346 -14.28 1.75 12.58
CA ARG A 346 -15.33 2.68 12.18
C ARG A 346 -16.53 2.55 13.14
N ARG A 347 -17.03 3.66 13.66
CA ARG A 347 -18.23 3.69 14.53
C ARG A 347 -19.53 4.00 13.78
N ALA A 348 -19.43 4.59 12.59
CA ALA A 348 -20.57 5.04 11.80
C ALA A 348 -21.08 3.94 10.85
N GLU A 349 -22.41 3.84 10.76
CA GLU A 349 -23.11 3.01 9.78
C GLU A 349 -22.85 3.49 8.33
N PRO A 350 -22.94 2.60 7.31
CA PRO A 350 -23.36 1.19 7.37
C PRO A 350 -22.26 0.18 7.72
N ASP A 351 -21.00 0.61 7.85
CA ASP A 351 -19.86 -0.30 8.06
C ASP A 351 -19.30 -0.21 9.49
N ALA A 352 -20.17 -0.02 10.47
CA ALA A 352 -19.76 0.08 11.87
C ALA A 352 -19.10 -1.24 12.33
N GLY A 353 -17.99 -1.14 13.06
CA GLY A 353 -17.19 -2.29 13.53
C GLY A 353 -16.10 -2.76 12.58
N THR A 354 -16.06 -2.24 11.34
CA THR A 354 -14.99 -2.54 10.37
C THR A 354 -13.67 -1.89 10.78
N VAL A 355 -12.56 -2.57 10.46
CA VAL A 355 -11.20 -2.15 10.83
C VAL A 355 -10.47 -1.58 9.61
N TRP A 356 -9.82 -0.43 9.80
CA TRP A 356 -9.17 0.34 8.76
C TRP A 356 -7.78 0.81 9.20
N ALA A 357 -6.83 0.85 8.26
CA ALA A 357 -5.59 1.59 8.38
C ALA A 357 -5.79 2.96 7.74
N ILE A 358 -5.42 4.03 8.44
CA ILE A 358 -5.60 5.41 7.98
C ILE A 358 -4.24 6.10 7.94
N ASP A 359 -3.80 6.47 6.74
CA ASP A 359 -2.63 7.29 6.54
C ASP A 359 -2.93 8.72 7.01
N MET A 360 -2.21 9.13 8.04
CA MET A 360 -2.51 10.38 8.74
C MET A 360 -2.03 11.64 8.02
N ARG A 361 -1.30 11.49 6.91
CA ARG A 361 -0.77 12.60 6.11
C ARG A 361 -1.69 12.93 4.94
N SER A 362 -2.25 11.89 4.32
CA SER A 362 -3.07 11.97 3.12
C SER A 362 -4.56 11.74 3.40
N GLY A 363 -4.90 11.15 4.54
CA GLY A 363 -6.25 10.67 4.83
C GLY A 363 -6.63 9.40 4.06
N ALA A 364 -5.68 8.80 3.31
CA ALA A 364 -5.93 7.58 2.58
C ALA A 364 -6.26 6.45 3.54
N THR A 365 -7.37 5.75 3.29
CA THR A 365 -7.83 4.64 4.11
C THR A 365 -7.64 3.32 3.39
N ARG A 366 -7.21 2.30 4.12
CA ARG A 366 -7.07 0.93 3.64
C ARG A 366 -7.90 0.00 4.52
N TYR A 367 -8.85 -0.71 3.92
CA TYR A 367 -9.64 -1.69 4.64
C TYR A 367 -8.76 -2.84 5.15
N ILE A 368 -9.01 -3.28 6.38
CA ILE A 368 -8.28 -4.39 7.01
C ILE A 368 -9.20 -5.61 7.15
N ASN A 369 -10.28 -5.47 7.93
CA ASN A 369 -11.18 -6.58 8.26
C ASN A 369 -12.60 -6.09 8.54
N ARG A 370 -13.56 -7.00 8.44
CA ARG A 370 -14.98 -6.69 8.73
C ARG A 370 -15.27 -6.52 10.22
N SER A 371 -14.42 -7.07 11.09
CA SER A 371 -14.57 -6.97 12.54
C SER A 371 -13.21 -7.02 13.27
N VAL A 372 -13.19 -6.54 14.51
CA VAL A 372 -12.01 -6.64 15.39
C VAL A 372 -11.66 -8.09 15.75
N ALA A 373 -12.65 -8.98 15.86
CA ALA A 373 -12.41 -10.40 16.12
C ALA A 373 -11.66 -11.06 14.96
N ASP A 374 -12.12 -10.84 13.73
CA ASP A 374 -11.47 -11.36 12.53
C ASP A 374 -10.04 -10.79 12.39
N PHE A 375 -9.87 -9.50 12.65
CA PHE A 375 -8.55 -8.87 12.64
C PHE A 375 -7.59 -9.51 13.64
N SER A 376 -8.03 -9.71 14.89
CA SER A 376 -7.24 -10.38 15.93
C SER A 376 -6.83 -11.79 15.52
N HIS A 377 -7.76 -12.58 14.97
CA HIS A 377 -7.48 -13.94 14.51
C HIS A 377 -6.49 -13.95 13.34
N CYS A 378 -6.66 -13.08 12.34
CA CYS A 378 -5.72 -12.96 11.22
C CYS A 378 -4.30 -12.56 11.69
N LEU A 379 -4.19 -11.66 12.68
CA LEU A 379 -2.92 -11.29 13.29
C LEU A 379 -2.25 -12.48 14.02
N VAL A 380 -3.01 -13.31 14.74
CA VAL A 380 -2.48 -14.53 15.38
C VAL A 380 -1.96 -15.51 14.33
N VAL A 381 -2.69 -15.71 13.23
CA VAL A 381 -2.24 -16.56 12.12
C VAL A 381 -0.97 -16.01 11.47
N LEU A 382 -0.87 -14.69 11.28
CA LEU A 382 0.34 -14.04 10.77
C LEU A 382 1.54 -14.29 11.68
N ALA A 383 1.38 -14.07 12.99
CA ALA A 383 2.44 -14.27 13.98
C ALA A 383 2.91 -15.73 14.06
N TYR A 384 2.00 -16.68 13.82
CA TYR A 384 2.33 -18.10 13.73
C TYR A 384 3.04 -18.48 12.42
N THR A 385 2.74 -17.78 11.33
CA THR A 385 3.21 -18.11 9.98
C THR A 385 4.61 -17.59 9.71
N LEU A 386 4.89 -16.32 10.04
CA LEU A 386 6.16 -15.65 9.71
C LEU A 386 7.41 -16.43 10.17
N PRO A 387 7.51 -16.92 11.43
CA PRO A 387 8.72 -17.62 11.86
C PRO A 387 8.98 -18.93 11.11
N LYS A 388 7.93 -19.57 10.58
CA LYS A 388 8.05 -20.85 9.86
C LYS A 388 8.60 -20.70 8.46
N MET A 389 8.41 -19.53 7.86
CA MET A 389 8.89 -19.21 6.51
C MET A 389 10.41 -19.00 6.49
N ARG A 390 11.04 -18.68 7.64
CA ARG A 390 12.46 -18.38 7.72
C ARG A 390 13.33 -19.54 7.25
N GLY A 391 14.17 -19.26 6.25
CA GLY A 391 15.08 -20.25 5.66
C GLY A 391 14.43 -21.26 4.73
N GLN A 392 13.13 -21.12 4.44
CA GLN A 392 12.48 -21.90 3.39
C GLN A 392 12.98 -21.48 2.01
N ASP A 393 13.08 -22.45 1.09
CA ASP A 393 13.28 -22.16 -0.33
C ASP A 393 11.99 -21.57 -0.96
N PRO A 394 12.06 -21.02 -2.19
CA PRO A 394 10.91 -20.38 -2.82
C PRO A 394 9.66 -21.27 -2.99
N TYR A 395 9.83 -22.59 -3.11
CA TYR A 395 8.72 -23.54 -3.29
C TYR A 395 8.03 -23.83 -1.95
N ALA A 396 8.83 -24.09 -0.91
CA ALA A 396 8.30 -24.30 0.45
C ALA A 396 7.63 -23.03 0.99
N ALA A 397 8.22 -21.86 0.72
CA ALA A 397 7.61 -20.57 1.03
C ALA A 397 6.30 -20.38 0.26
N GLY A 398 6.26 -20.71 -1.03
CA GLY A 398 5.04 -20.63 -1.85
C GLY A 398 3.88 -21.45 -1.28
N GLN A 399 4.16 -22.67 -0.81
CA GLN A 399 3.15 -23.50 -0.15
C GLN A 399 2.66 -22.89 1.19
N THR A 400 3.57 -22.31 1.96
CA THR A 400 3.23 -21.65 3.23
C THR A 400 2.37 -20.40 3.00
N VAL A 401 2.72 -19.56 2.04
CA VAL A 401 1.95 -18.36 1.67
C VAL A 401 0.57 -18.73 1.11
N ALA A 402 0.49 -19.77 0.28
CA ALA A 402 -0.79 -20.29 -0.23
C ALA A 402 -1.75 -20.67 0.92
N LYS A 403 -1.25 -21.44 1.90
CA LYS A 403 -2.05 -21.86 3.06
C LYS A 403 -2.41 -20.68 3.96
N PHE A 404 -1.51 -19.72 4.13
CA PHE A 404 -1.78 -18.49 4.86
C PHE A 404 -2.91 -17.69 4.21
N GLN A 405 -2.83 -17.46 2.90
CA GLN A 405 -3.86 -16.79 2.10
C GLN A 405 -5.22 -17.48 2.22
N GLU A 406 -5.26 -18.81 2.09
CA GLU A 406 -6.49 -19.60 2.27
C GLU A 406 -7.08 -19.44 3.68
N THR A 407 -6.22 -19.48 4.70
CA THR A 407 -6.66 -19.31 6.10
C THR A 407 -7.23 -17.92 6.36
N LEU A 408 -6.60 -16.86 5.83
CA LEU A 408 -7.12 -15.49 5.94
C LEU A 408 -8.50 -15.35 5.26
N ALA A 409 -8.66 -15.90 4.05
CA ALA A 409 -9.94 -15.89 3.34
C ALA A 409 -11.02 -16.70 4.06
N GLY A 410 -10.63 -17.77 4.76
CA GLY A 410 -11.52 -18.57 5.59
C GLY A 410 -12.02 -17.82 6.83
N ILE A 411 -11.18 -16.96 7.42
CA ILE A 411 -11.56 -16.11 8.57
C ILE A 411 -12.45 -14.96 8.10
N ASP A 412 -12.01 -14.23 7.07
CA ASP A 412 -12.69 -13.07 6.53
C ASP A 412 -12.47 -12.98 5.01
N GLY A 413 -13.46 -13.40 4.23
CA GLY A 413 -13.37 -13.41 2.77
C GLY A 413 -13.29 -12.01 2.14
N SER A 414 -13.63 -10.95 2.87
CA SER A 414 -13.61 -9.58 2.37
C SER A 414 -12.19 -9.01 2.23
N VAL A 415 -11.20 -9.59 2.93
CA VAL A 415 -9.83 -9.08 2.97
C VAL A 415 -9.11 -9.12 1.61
N PHE A 416 -9.65 -9.88 0.66
CA PHE A 416 -9.15 -9.97 -0.71
C PHE A 416 -10.14 -9.46 -1.78
N ALA A 417 -11.25 -8.82 -1.36
CA ALA A 417 -12.22 -8.26 -2.30
C ALA A 417 -11.64 -7.13 -3.17
N ASP A 418 -10.64 -6.42 -2.66
CA ASP A 418 -9.84 -5.44 -3.39
C ASP A 418 -8.35 -5.75 -3.17
N PRO A 419 -7.51 -5.79 -4.22
CA PRO A 419 -6.07 -6.01 -4.07
C PRO A 419 -5.33 -4.91 -3.29
N GLU A 420 -5.97 -3.77 -3.06
CA GLU A 420 -5.47 -2.71 -2.20
C GLU A 420 -5.93 -2.86 -0.74
N HIS A 421 -6.66 -3.90 -0.35
CA HIS A 421 -6.87 -4.15 1.07
C HIS A 421 -5.55 -4.47 1.80
N TRP A 422 -5.51 -4.20 3.10
CA TRP A 422 -4.29 -4.28 3.91
C TRP A 422 -3.67 -5.68 3.89
N TRP A 423 -4.47 -6.72 4.08
CA TRP A 423 -4.02 -8.11 3.97
C TRP A 423 -3.65 -8.51 2.54
N ALA A 424 -4.39 -8.04 1.54
CA ALA A 424 -4.05 -8.29 0.14
C ALA A 424 -2.65 -7.76 -0.19
N VAL A 425 -2.29 -6.56 0.26
CA VAL A 425 -0.96 -5.99 0.08
C VAL A 425 0.12 -6.76 0.83
N ILE A 426 -0.14 -7.24 2.05
CA ILE A 426 0.82 -8.07 2.80
C ILE A 426 1.07 -9.41 2.10
N VAL A 427 0.00 -10.09 1.71
CA VAL A 427 0.10 -11.40 1.04
C VAL A 427 0.74 -11.25 -0.34
N GLU A 428 0.46 -10.16 -1.06
CA GLU A 428 1.18 -9.81 -2.29
C GLU A 428 2.68 -9.65 -2.05
N GLN A 429 3.08 -8.91 -1.02
CA GLN A 429 4.50 -8.75 -0.68
C GLN A 429 5.16 -10.07 -0.24
N MET A 430 4.43 -10.96 0.44
CA MET A 430 4.92 -12.32 0.73
C MET A 430 5.12 -13.14 -0.55
N TRP A 431 4.17 -13.06 -1.50
CA TRP A 431 4.31 -13.68 -2.81
C TRP A 431 5.45 -13.08 -3.63
N ASP A 432 5.77 -11.81 -3.45
CA ASP A 432 6.90 -11.13 -4.09
C ASP A 432 8.25 -11.49 -3.42
N GLY A 433 8.24 -12.23 -2.30
CA GLY A 433 9.43 -12.59 -1.54
C GLY A 433 9.99 -11.46 -0.66
N LEU A 434 9.17 -10.44 -0.38
CA LEU A 434 9.57 -9.22 0.32
C LEU A 434 9.39 -9.28 1.84
N LEU A 435 8.66 -10.28 2.35
CA LEU A 435 8.26 -10.43 3.76
C LEU A 435 8.43 -11.86 4.29
#